data_AF-A0A929HH10-F1
#
_entry.id   AF-A0A929HH10-F1
#
_cell.length_a   1.000
_cell.length_b   1.000
_cell.length_c   1.000
_cell.angle_alpha   90.00
_cell.angle_beta   90.00
_cell.angle_gamma   90.00
#
_symmetry.space_group_name_H-M   'P 1'
#
loop_
_entity.id
_entity.type
_entity.pdbx_description
1 polymer ?
#
loop_
_entity_poly.entity_id
_entity_poly.type
_entity_poly.pdbx_seq_one_letter_code
_entity_poly.pdbx_strand_id
1 'polypeptide(L)'
;MNTIHELNWRTILRFGLLGSVFTLYFSTIGMVETFSARNLVSTWISMGEIMITLGALGAGYMTAKIFQEKSNRSALSAGLAAGAISSILPLILIFLTSVFNMREMFLNVSPVLIELLTFGQTGVLGLVTIVIVNTLMGIVGATFIVLPTRWEKALIGGVIWTLTIGLFSENVGYILQNLFGRGILKVLFQNKSLNPIAAIVIFSLAFSFSFFSFSDKTKKRWVGLPLQKQTIGRRTGLVLAALLMLALPWIVGTFLSQVLFIVGFYIIMGLGLNIVVGFAGLLDLGYVA
;
A
#
# COMPACT_ATOMS: atom_id res chain seq x y z
N MET A 1 -23.50 -26.55 -29.77
CA MET A 1 -22.32 -25.65 -29.90
C MET A 1 -22.75 -24.25 -29.50
N ASN A 2 -21.93 -23.54 -28.72
CA ASN A 2 -22.04 -22.13 -28.28
C ASN A 2 -22.91 -21.80 -27.05
N THR A 3 -22.40 -22.14 -25.87
CA THR A 3 -22.66 -21.41 -24.62
C THR A 3 -21.36 -20.72 -24.18
N ILE A 4 -20.94 -19.69 -24.92
CA ILE A 4 -19.92 -18.78 -24.42
C ILE A 4 -20.60 -18.00 -23.30
N HIS A 5 -20.17 -18.28 -22.06
CA HIS A 5 -20.53 -17.52 -20.87
C HIS A 5 -20.47 -16.02 -21.19
N GLU A 6 -21.62 -15.33 -21.13
CA GLU A 6 -21.60 -13.87 -21.21
C GLU A 6 -20.81 -13.35 -20.00
N LEU A 7 -19.57 -13.01 -20.28
CA LEU A 7 -18.72 -12.24 -19.39
C LEU A 7 -19.41 -10.90 -19.25
N ASN A 8 -19.90 -10.56 -18.06
CA ASN A 8 -20.54 -9.28 -17.83
C ASN A 8 -19.49 -8.17 -17.94
N TRP A 9 -19.28 -7.68 -19.17
CA TRP A 9 -18.23 -6.73 -19.52
C TRP A 9 -18.36 -5.41 -18.76
N ARG A 10 -19.59 -5.03 -18.39
CA ARG A 10 -19.85 -3.85 -17.57
C ARG A 10 -19.18 -3.97 -16.21
N THR A 11 -19.17 -5.15 -15.60
CA THR A 11 -18.54 -5.37 -14.29
C THR A 11 -17.01 -5.25 -14.40
N ILE A 12 -16.43 -5.88 -15.42
CA ILE A 12 -14.98 -5.84 -15.67
C ILE A 12 -14.52 -4.40 -15.94
N LEU A 13 -15.26 -3.68 -16.80
CA LEU A 13 -15.00 -2.27 -17.07
C LEU A 13 -15.12 -1.42 -15.81
N ARG A 14 -16.16 -1.59 -15.00
CA ARG A 14 -16.35 -0.80 -13.77
C ARG A 14 -15.18 -0.95 -12.81
N PHE A 15 -14.79 -2.18 -12.47
CA PHE A 15 -13.70 -2.40 -11.53
C PHE A 15 -12.32 -2.08 -12.13
N GLY A 16 -12.09 -2.40 -13.41
CA GLY A 16 -10.87 -1.99 -14.09
C GLY A 16 -10.70 -0.47 -14.14
N LEU A 17 -11.76 0.26 -14.48
CA LEU A 17 -11.74 1.74 -14.46
C LEU A 17 -11.56 2.29 -13.05
N LEU A 18 -12.16 1.67 -12.02
CA LEU A 18 -11.90 2.06 -10.63
C LEU A 18 -10.41 1.90 -10.26
N GLY A 19 -9.78 0.79 -10.65
CA GLY A 19 -8.34 0.58 -10.48
C GLY A 19 -7.49 1.60 -11.26
N SER A 20 -7.95 1.98 -12.44
CA SER A 20 -7.32 3.02 -13.27
C SER A 20 -7.42 4.42 -12.66
N VAL A 21 -8.61 4.78 -12.16
CA VAL A 21 -8.87 6.05 -11.45
C VAL A 21 -8.04 6.11 -10.18
N PHE A 22 -7.94 5.02 -9.42
CA PHE A 22 -7.08 4.93 -8.23
C PHE A 22 -5.64 5.29 -8.58
N THR A 23 -5.09 4.64 -9.60
CA THR A 23 -3.70 4.84 -10.03
C THR A 23 -3.47 6.26 -10.51
N LEU A 24 -4.38 6.79 -11.35
CA LEU A 24 -4.32 8.17 -11.83
C LEU A 24 -4.35 9.17 -10.68
N TYR A 25 -5.29 9.00 -9.73
CA TYR A 25 -5.49 9.91 -8.61
C TYR A 25 -4.24 10.02 -7.72
N PHE A 26 -3.65 8.89 -7.32
CA PHE A 26 -2.44 8.90 -6.50
C PHE A 26 -1.22 9.42 -7.27
N SER A 27 -1.21 9.26 -8.59
CA SER A 27 -0.17 9.81 -9.47
C SER A 27 -0.27 11.33 -9.54
N THR A 28 -1.46 11.87 -9.82
CA THR A 28 -1.66 13.33 -10.02
C THR A 28 -1.60 14.14 -8.73
N ILE A 29 -1.80 13.53 -7.55
CA ILE A 29 -1.57 14.18 -6.25
C ILE A 29 -0.10 14.12 -5.83
N GLY A 30 0.77 13.42 -6.57
CA GLY A 30 2.19 13.34 -6.27
C GLY A 30 2.54 12.31 -5.19
N MET A 31 1.58 11.48 -4.77
CA MET A 31 1.80 10.44 -3.77
C MET A 31 2.69 9.34 -4.32
N VAL A 32 2.51 8.92 -5.57
CA VAL A 32 3.36 7.90 -6.19
C VAL A 32 4.84 8.31 -6.17
N GLU A 33 5.13 9.56 -6.56
CA GLU A 33 6.49 10.11 -6.53
C GLU A 33 7.02 10.25 -5.10
N THR A 34 6.25 10.85 -4.20
CA THR A 34 6.67 11.07 -2.81
C THR A 34 6.98 9.74 -2.09
N PHE A 35 6.17 8.71 -2.32
CA PHE A 35 6.33 7.41 -1.69
C PHE A 35 7.32 6.50 -2.42
N SER A 36 7.77 6.85 -3.64
CA SER A 36 8.81 6.09 -4.35
C SER A 36 10.14 6.06 -3.58
N ALA A 37 10.44 7.11 -2.81
CA ALA A 37 11.62 7.17 -1.95
C ALA A 37 11.60 6.13 -0.81
N ARG A 38 10.41 5.59 -0.47
CA ARG A 38 10.26 4.58 0.58
C ARG A 38 10.35 3.17 0.00
N ASN A 39 11.55 2.61 0.08
CA ASN A 39 11.80 1.20 -0.21
C ASN A 39 11.25 0.28 0.88
N LEU A 40 10.50 -0.74 0.48
CA LEU A 40 9.90 -1.74 1.37
C LEU A 40 10.78 -2.98 1.46
N VAL A 41 11.25 -3.47 0.31
CA VAL A 41 12.14 -4.64 0.21
C VAL A 41 13.35 -4.29 -0.65
N SER A 42 14.46 -3.97 0.00
CA SER A 42 15.72 -3.56 -0.64
C SER A 42 15.48 -2.53 -1.75
N THR A 43 15.98 -2.77 -2.97
CA THR A 43 15.74 -1.94 -4.16
C THR A 43 14.72 -2.58 -5.11
N TRP A 44 14.00 -3.62 -4.67
CA TRP A 44 13.13 -4.41 -5.54
C TRP A 44 11.68 -3.94 -5.53
N ILE A 45 11.23 -3.42 -4.38
CA ILE A 45 9.84 -2.99 -4.19
C ILE A 45 9.84 -1.71 -3.37
N SER A 46 9.40 -0.63 -4.00
CA SER A 46 9.10 0.66 -3.39
C SER A 46 7.62 0.82 -3.10
N MET A 47 7.26 1.72 -2.19
CA MET A 47 5.87 2.04 -1.90
C MET A 47 5.19 2.72 -3.10
N GLY A 48 5.94 3.49 -3.91
CA GLY A 48 5.43 4.07 -5.16
C GLY A 48 4.96 3.00 -6.15
N GLU A 49 5.75 1.96 -6.40
CA GLU A 49 5.38 0.84 -7.28
C GLU A 49 4.17 0.05 -6.76
N ILE A 50 4.06 -0.12 -5.44
CA ILE A 50 2.85 -0.70 -4.84
C ILE A 50 1.64 0.17 -5.15
N MET A 51 1.73 1.49 -4.97
CA MET A 51 0.61 2.39 -5.25
C MET A 51 0.17 2.37 -6.72
N ILE A 52 1.12 2.25 -7.66
CA ILE A 52 0.83 2.11 -9.09
C ILE A 52 0.06 0.81 -9.38
N THR A 53 0.49 -0.30 -8.77
CA THR A 53 -0.03 -1.64 -9.09
C THR A 53 -1.24 -2.06 -8.26
N LEU A 54 -1.47 -1.42 -7.11
CA LEU A 54 -2.53 -1.78 -6.17
C LEU A 54 -3.92 -1.60 -6.77
N GLY A 55 -4.11 -0.59 -7.64
CA GLY A 55 -5.35 -0.39 -8.38
C GLY A 55 -5.70 -1.60 -9.25
N ALA A 56 -4.71 -2.12 -10.00
CA ALA A 56 -4.89 -3.28 -10.86
C ALA A 56 -5.09 -4.59 -10.07
N LEU A 57 -4.35 -4.78 -8.98
CA LEU A 57 -4.50 -5.91 -8.06
C LEU A 57 -5.90 -5.92 -7.44
N GLY A 58 -6.37 -4.78 -6.93
CA GLY A 58 -7.70 -4.62 -6.36
C GLY A 58 -8.81 -4.84 -7.39
N ALA A 59 -8.66 -4.33 -8.61
CA ALA A 59 -9.60 -4.57 -9.71
C ALA A 59 -9.69 -6.07 -10.05
N GLY A 60 -8.54 -6.75 -10.14
CA GLY A 60 -8.47 -8.19 -10.37
C GLY A 60 -9.14 -9.01 -9.26
N TYR A 61 -8.89 -8.67 -8.00
CA TYR A 61 -9.51 -9.31 -6.84
C TYR A 61 -11.04 -9.13 -6.82
N MET A 62 -11.51 -7.89 -7.00
CA MET A 62 -12.95 -7.57 -6.94
C MET A 62 -13.74 -8.19 -8.10
N THR A 63 -13.17 -8.22 -9.30
CA THR A 63 -13.80 -8.88 -10.46
C THR A 63 -13.80 -10.39 -10.29
N ALA A 64 -12.68 -10.99 -9.90
CA ALA A 64 -12.59 -12.44 -9.68
C ALA A 64 -13.61 -12.92 -8.65
N LYS A 65 -13.83 -12.17 -7.57
CA LYS A 65 -14.83 -12.49 -6.54
C LYS A 65 -16.24 -12.66 -7.09
N ILE A 66 -16.63 -11.86 -8.08
CA ILE A 66 -17.97 -11.95 -8.71
C ILE A 66 -18.03 -13.11 -9.71
N PHE A 67 -16.94 -13.36 -10.44
CA PHE A 67 -16.92 -14.37 -11.51
C PHE A 67 -16.54 -15.77 -11.03
N GLN A 68 -16.01 -15.92 -9.81
CA GLN A 68 -15.70 -17.21 -9.20
C GLN A 68 -16.95 -18.09 -9.06
N GLU A 69 -18.11 -17.50 -8.80
CA GLU A 69 -19.39 -18.22 -8.68
C GLU A 69 -19.76 -18.97 -9.97
N LYS A 70 -19.30 -18.49 -11.13
CA LYS A 70 -19.51 -19.13 -12.44
C LYS A 70 -18.43 -20.17 -12.73
N SER A 71 -17.15 -19.78 -12.65
CA SER A 71 -16.01 -20.66 -12.92
C SER A 71 -14.68 -20.02 -12.50
N ASN A 72 -13.72 -20.84 -12.06
CA ASN A 72 -12.35 -20.40 -11.80
C ASN A 72 -11.68 -19.83 -13.07
N ARG A 73 -11.97 -20.39 -14.25
CA ARG A 73 -11.42 -19.88 -15.51
C ARG A 73 -11.96 -18.50 -15.86
N SER A 74 -13.25 -18.25 -15.63
CA SER A 74 -13.84 -16.92 -15.84
C SER A 74 -13.35 -15.89 -14.83
N ALA A 75 -13.05 -16.31 -13.59
CA ALA A 75 -12.47 -15.41 -12.59
C ALA A 75 -11.07 -14.94 -13.00
N LEU A 76 -10.22 -15.85 -13.47
CA LEU A 76 -8.87 -15.51 -13.94
C LEU A 76 -8.89 -14.64 -15.20
N SER A 77 -9.73 -14.97 -16.19
CA SER A 77 -9.84 -14.16 -17.41
C SER A 77 -10.45 -12.78 -17.15
N ALA A 78 -11.43 -12.68 -16.26
CA ALA A 78 -11.99 -11.40 -15.84
C ALA A 78 -10.95 -10.54 -15.09
N GLY A 79 -10.15 -11.14 -14.21
CA GLY A 79 -9.09 -10.45 -13.50
C GLY A 79 -7.97 -9.95 -14.40
N LEU A 80 -7.57 -10.76 -15.39
CA LEU A 80 -6.63 -10.36 -16.44
C LEU A 80 -7.15 -9.15 -17.21
N ALA A 81 -8.39 -9.21 -17.70
CA ALA A 81 -9.01 -8.10 -18.42
C ALA A 81 -9.13 -6.84 -17.56
N ALA A 82 -9.52 -6.98 -16.28
CA ALA A 82 -9.63 -5.86 -15.36
C ALA A 82 -8.27 -5.20 -15.05
N GLY A 83 -7.20 -6.00 -14.92
CA GLY A 83 -5.84 -5.50 -14.78
C GLY A 83 -5.37 -4.72 -16.00
N ALA A 84 -5.63 -5.22 -17.21
CA ALA A 84 -5.34 -4.50 -18.44
C ALA A 84 -6.11 -3.17 -18.53
N ILE A 85 -7.42 -3.17 -18.23
CA ILE A 85 -8.24 -1.95 -18.21
C ILE A 85 -7.76 -0.94 -17.16
N SER A 86 -7.16 -1.40 -16.06
CA SER A 86 -6.60 -0.52 -15.03
C SER A 86 -5.44 0.34 -15.54
N SER A 87 -4.79 -0.02 -16.66
CA SER A 87 -3.72 0.77 -17.27
C SER A 87 -4.21 1.94 -18.14
N ILE A 88 -5.51 2.01 -18.49
CA ILE A 88 -6.01 2.96 -19.51
C ILE A 88 -5.78 4.43 -19.13
N LEU A 89 -6.18 4.87 -17.93
CA LEU A 89 -6.00 6.26 -17.51
C LEU A 89 -4.51 6.63 -17.31
N PRO A 90 -3.67 5.79 -16.68
CA PRO A 90 -2.23 6.02 -16.65
C PRO A 90 -1.61 6.13 -18.05
N LEU A 91 -2.02 5.30 -19.01
CA LEU A 91 -1.57 5.41 -20.41
C LEU A 91 -1.98 6.73 -21.05
N ILE A 92 -3.23 7.16 -20.83
CA ILE A 92 -3.72 8.45 -21.31
C ILE A 92 -2.90 9.59 -20.70
N LEU A 93 -2.56 9.52 -19.41
CA LEU A 93 -1.71 10.52 -18.75
C LEU A 93 -0.32 10.58 -19.40
N ILE A 94 0.34 9.43 -19.58
CA ILE A 94 1.67 9.36 -20.22
C ILE A 94 1.60 9.90 -21.65
N PHE A 95 0.57 9.54 -22.40
CA PHE A 95 0.37 10.04 -23.76
C PHE A 95 0.17 11.56 -23.78
N LEU A 96 -0.69 12.09 -22.91
CA LEU A 96 -0.94 13.53 -22.81
C LEU A 96 0.33 14.30 -22.44
N THR A 97 1.20 13.76 -21.57
CA THR A 97 2.50 14.39 -21.28
C THR A 97 3.47 14.42 -22.46
N SER A 98 3.29 13.54 -23.46
CA SER A 98 4.12 13.55 -24.67
C SER A 98 3.69 14.61 -25.68
N VAL A 99 2.44 15.10 -25.59
CA VAL A 99 1.85 16.07 -26.50
C VAL A 99 1.75 17.47 -25.87
N PHE A 100 1.49 17.52 -24.56
CA PHE A 100 1.24 18.75 -23.80
C PHE A 100 2.18 18.87 -22.60
N ASN A 101 2.52 20.12 -22.23
CA ASN A 101 3.24 20.43 -21.00
C ASN A 101 2.33 20.31 -19.78
N MET A 102 2.00 19.08 -19.38
CA MET A 102 1.05 18.84 -18.28
C MET A 102 1.48 19.44 -16.94
N ARG A 103 2.78 19.75 -16.76
CA ARG A 103 3.30 20.40 -15.55
C ARG A 103 2.69 21.78 -15.28
N GLU A 104 2.29 22.51 -16.32
CA GLU A 104 1.64 23.82 -16.18
C GLU A 104 0.23 23.70 -15.59
N MET A 105 -0.45 22.58 -15.86
CA MET A 105 -1.81 22.31 -15.36
C MET A 105 -1.80 21.49 -14.07
N PHE A 106 -0.87 20.55 -13.97
CA PHE A 106 -0.72 19.60 -12.86
C PHE A 106 0.74 19.60 -12.40
N LEU A 107 1.04 20.37 -11.36
CA LEU A 107 2.40 20.54 -10.84
C LEU A 107 3.10 19.21 -10.48
N ASN A 108 2.33 18.21 -10.04
CA ASN A 108 2.82 16.89 -9.66
C ASN A 108 2.98 15.91 -10.83
N VAL A 109 2.54 16.27 -12.04
CA VAL A 109 2.78 15.45 -13.24
C VAL A 109 4.20 15.79 -13.74
N SER A 110 5.18 15.24 -13.03
CA SER A 110 6.60 15.47 -13.25
C SER A 110 7.21 14.43 -14.21
N PRO A 111 8.40 14.69 -14.78
CA PRO A 111 9.15 13.67 -15.52
C PRO A 111 9.46 12.43 -14.68
N VAL A 112 9.69 12.60 -13.37
CA VAL A 112 9.96 11.50 -12.43
C VAL A 112 8.73 10.60 -12.28
N LEU A 113 7.53 11.19 -12.19
CA LEU A 113 6.30 10.41 -12.18
C LEU A 113 6.13 9.56 -13.45
N ILE A 114 6.45 10.14 -14.62
CA ILE A 114 6.36 9.40 -15.89
C ILE A 114 7.37 8.25 -15.92
N GLU A 115 8.60 8.47 -15.46
CA GLU A 115 9.61 7.42 -15.30
C GLU A 115 9.15 6.30 -14.36
N LEU A 116 8.50 6.65 -13.24
CA LEU A 116 7.93 5.67 -12.31
C LEU A 116 6.77 4.88 -12.94
N LEU A 117 5.86 5.56 -13.64
CA LEU A 117 4.73 4.91 -14.34
C LEU A 117 5.21 3.98 -15.46
N THR A 118 6.30 4.32 -16.14
CA THR A 118 6.90 3.48 -17.19
C THR A 118 7.92 2.47 -16.66
N PHE A 119 8.11 2.37 -15.34
CA PHE A 119 9.10 1.50 -14.69
C PHE A 119 10.53 1.70 -15.24
N GLY A 120 10.92 2.97 -15.44
CA GLY A 120 12.23 3.37 -15.94
C GLY A 120 12.43 3.17 -17.45
N GLN A 121 11.42 2.69 -18.18
CA GLN A 121 11.50 2.46 -19.63
C GLN A 121 11.08 3.70 -20.42
N THR A 122 11.69 3.90 -21.60
CA THR A 122 11.42 5.05 -22.47
C THR A 122 10.50 4.70 -23.65
N GLY A 123 9.66 5.63 -24.07
CA GLY A 123 8.83 5.52 -25.27
C GLY A 123 7.80 4.39 -25.22
N VAL A 124 7.64 3.67 -26.33
CA VAL A 124 6.63 2.59 -26.46
C VAL A 124 6.87 1.45 -25.48
N LEU A 125 8.13 1.14 -25.15
CA LEU A 125 8.45 0.11 -24.15
C LEU A 125 7.88 0.45 -22.77
N GLY A 126 7.86 1.73 -22.39
CA GLY A 126 7.22 2.19 -21.15
C GLY A 126 5.71 1.93 -21.12
N LEU A 127 5.03 2.26 -22.22
CA LEU A 127 3.59 2.01 -22.38
C LEU A 127 3.25 0.53 -22.33
N VAL A 128 4.07 -0.33 -22.95
CA VAL A 128 3.85 -1.78 -22.92
C VAL A 128 4.13 -2.35 -21.51
N THR A 129 5.17 -1.86 -20.83
CA THR A 129 5.54 -2.33 -19.48
C THR A 129 4.41 -2.10 -18.48
N ILE A 130 3.81 -0.91 -18.42
CA ILE A 130 2.73 -0.62 -17.48
C ILE A 130 1.49 -1.50 -17.73
N VAL A 131 1.17 -1.77 -19.00
CA VAL A 131 0.06 -2.69 -19.36
C VAL A 131 0.37 -4.09 -18.89
N ILE A 132 1.57 -4.61 -19.17
CA ILE A 132 1.97 -5.96 -18.76
C ILE A 132 1.94 -6.09 -17.25
N VAL A 133 2.57 -5.16 -16.52
CA VAL A 133 2.63 -5.20 -15.05
C VAL A 133 1.23 -5.16 -14.44
N ASN A 134 0.37 -4.23 -14.87
CA ASN A 134 -1.00 -4.14 -14.34
C ASN A 134 -1.85 -5.37 -14.72
N THR A 135 -1.65 -5.93 -15.91
CA THR A 135 -2.32 -7.17 -16.32
C THR A 135 -1.89 -8.35 -15.45
N LEU A 136 -0.59 -8.50 -15.19
CA LEU A 136 -0.05 -9.53 -14.29
C LEU A 136 -0.59 -9.34 -12.87
N MET A 137 -0.64 -8.10 -12.38
CA MET A 137 -1.17 -7.79 -11.05
C MET A 137 -2.68 -8.07 -10.94
N GLY A 138 -3.44 -7.85 -12.01
CA GLY A 138 -4.84 -8.27 -12.10
C GLY A 138 -5.02 -9.78 -11.98
N ILE A 139 -4.14 -10.56 -12.62
CA ILE A 139 -4.12 -12.04 -12.47
C ILE A 139 -3.74 -12.45 -11.05
N VAL A 140 -2.74 -11.80 -10.45
CA VAL A 140 -2.33 -12.06 -9.05
C VAL A 140 -3.51 -11.82 -8.10
N GLY A 141 -4.19 -10.67 -8.25
CA GLY A 141 -5.40 -10.34 -7.49
C GLY A 141 -6.51 -11.39 -7.65
N ALA A 142 -6.74 -11.87 -8.88
CA ALA A 142 -7.71 -12.92 -9.14
C ALA A 142 -7.34 -14.28 -8.55
N THR A 143 -6.05 -14.59 -8.52
CA THR A 143 -5.53 -15.86 -7.98
C THR A 143 -5.80 -15.99 -6.50
N PHE A 144 -5.75 -14.89 -5.73
CA PHE A 144 -6.09 -14.91 -4.30
C PHE A 144 -7.49 -15.45 -4.04
N ILE A 145 -8.47 -15.09 -4.88
CA ILE A 145 -9.85 -15.55 -4.77
C ILE A 145 -10.01 -17.03 -5.19
N VAL A 146 -9.32 -17.46 -6.24
CA VAL A 146 -9.43 -18.84 -6.76
C VAL A 146 -8.87 -19.88 -5.78
N LEU A 147 -7.96 -19.48 -4.90
CA LEU A 147 -7.39 -20.35 -3.88
C LEU A 147 -8.41 -20.71 -2.79
N PRO A 148 -8.25 -21.87 -2.12
CA PRO A 148 -9.07 -22.21 -0.97
C PRO A 148 -8.95 -21.13 0.12
N THR A 149 -10.04 -20.81 0.82
CA THR A 149 -10.12 -19.69 1.78
C THR A 149 -9.01 -19.65 2.84
N ARG A 150 -8.44 -20.82 3.20
CA ARG A 150 -7.28 -20.90 4.12
C ARG A 150 -6.00 -20.34 3.51
N TRP A 151 -5.72 -20.71 2.26
CA TRP A 151 -4.55 -20.27 1.51
C TRP A 151 -4.66 -18.79 1.14
N GLU A 152 -5.84 -18.35 0.71
CA GLU A 152 -6.13 -16.94 0.44
C GLU A 152 -5.78 -16.05 1.66
N LYS A 153 -6.39 -16.34 2.83
CA LYS A 153 -6.15 -15.55 4.05
C LYS A 153 -4.71 -15.65 4.54
N ALA A 154 -4.06 -16.79 4.35
CA ALA A 154 -2.67 -16.97 4.70
C ALA A 154 -1.75 -16.14 3.81
N LEU A 155 -1.96 -16.14 2.49
CA LEU A 155 -1.20 -15.33 1.53
C LEU A 155 -1.43 -13.84 1.76
N ILE A 156 -2.70 -13.40 1.84
CA ILE A 156 -3.04 -12.00 2.09
C ILE A 156 -2.44 -11.55 3.42
N GLY A 157 -2.57 -12.35 4.48
CA GLY A 157 -1.94 -12.07 5.77
C GLY A 157 -0.42 -11.96 5.68
N GLY A 158 0.23 -12.90 4.98
CA GLY A 158 1.68 -12.89 4.76
C GLY A 158 2.16 -11.64 4.02
N VAL A 159 1.49 -11.29 2.91
CA VAL A 159 1.80 -10.08 2.14
C VAL A 159 1.60 -8.84 2.99
N ILE A 160 0.44 -8.70 3.65
CA ILE A 160 0.13 -7.53 4.48
C ILE A 160 1.16 -7.37 5.59
N TRP A 161 1.52 -8.43 6.31
CA TRP A 161 2.51 -8.35 7.39
C TRP A 161 3.90 -8.00 6.87
N THR A 162 4.31 -8.58 5.74
CA THR A 162 5.62 -8.29 5.14
C THR A 162 5.70 -6.84 4.68
N LEU A 163 4.66 -6.34 4.00
CA LEU A 163 4.58 -4.95 3.58
C LEU A 163 4.50 -3.98 4.76
N THR A 164 3.76 -4.33 5.81
CA THR A 164 3.65 -3.51 7.02
C THR A 164 5.00 -3.40 7.72
N ILE A 165 5.71 -4.51 7.91
CA ILE A 165 7.04 -4.49 8.54
C ILE A 165 8.06 -3.79 7.63
N GLY A 166 7.93 -3.90 6.30
CA GLY A 166 8.77 -3.17 5.35
C GLY A 166 8.51 -1.67 5.38
N LEU A 167 7.24 -1.26 5.46
CA LEU A 167 6.85 0.15 5.55
C LEU A 167 7.37 0.77 6.84
N PHE A 168 7.29 0.06 7.95
CA PHE A 168 7.74 0.52 9.25
C PHE A 168 9.15 0.02 9.62
N SER A 169 9.95 -0.43 8.65
CA SER A 169 11.28 -1.00 8.84
C SER A 169 12.21 -0.15 9.72
N GLU A 170 12.14 1.18 9.62
CA GLU A 170 12.92 2.09 10.46
C GLU A 170 12.46 2.06 11.92
N ASN A 171 11.16 2.12 12.16
CA ASN A 171 10.58 2.07 13.50
C ASN A 171 10.81 0.69 14.13
N VAL A 172 10.54 -0.36 13.37
CA VAL A 172 10.74 -1.75 13.80
C VAL A 172 12.23 -2.03 14.03
N GLY A 173 13.10 -1.49 13.17
CA GLY A 173 14.56 -1.55 13.33
C GLY A 173 15.02 -0.89 14.62
N TYR A 174 14.53 0.32 14.93
CA TYR A 174 14.83 0.99 16.19
C TYR A 174 14.42 0.17 17.42
N ILE A 175 13.21 -0.40 17.40
CA ILE A 175 12.70 -1.26 18.48
C ILE A 175 13.57 -2.52 18.64
N LEU A 176 13.86 -3.22 17.54
CA LEU A 176 14.68 -4.43 17.55
C LEU A 176 16.11 -4.14 18.01
N GLN A 177 16.67 -3.00 17.61
CA GLN A 177 18.00 -2.57 18.05
C GLN A 177 18.03 -2.35 19.57
N ASN A 178 17.00 -1.73 20.14
CA ASN A 178 16.92 -1.48 21.58
C ASN A 178 16.71 -2.77 22.39
N LEU A 179 15.97 -3.75 21.84
CA LEU A 179 15.64 -4.99 22.56
C LEU A 179 16.70 -6.10 22.40
N PHE A 180 17.24 -6.27 21.19
CA PHE A 180 18.09 -7.42 20.82
C PHE A 180 19.49 -7.02 20.33
N GLY A 181 19.79 -5.72 20.28
CA GLY A 181 21.08 -5.20 19.84
C GLY A 181 21.26 -5.09 18.32
N ARG A 182 22.41 -4.54 17.89
CA ARG A 182 22.70 -4.21 16.48
C ARG A 182 22.89 -5.42 15.56
N GLY A 183 23.12 -6.62 16.11
CA GLY A 183 23.35 -7.84 15.32
C GLY A 183 22.12 -8.27 14.52
N ILE A 184 20.95 -8.30 15.17
CA ILE A 184 19.68 -8.69 14.53
C ILE A 184 19.29 -7.73 13.40
N LEU A 185 19.60 -6.43 13.58
CA LEU A 185 19.22 -5.37 12.64
C LEU A 185 19.89 -5.56 11.28
N LYS A 186 21.18 -5.94 11.25
CA LYS A 186 21.92 -6.18 10.00
C LYS A 186 21.41 -7.39 9.23
N VAL A 187 20.80 -8.36 9.91
CA VAL A 187 20.21 -9.55 9.29
C VAL A 187 18.85 -9.22 8.68
N LEU A 188 18.03 -8.46 9.41
CA LEU A 188 16.65 -8.17 9.01
C LEU A 188 16.53 -7.00 8.03
N PHE A 189 17.36 -5.97 8.18
CA PHE A 189 17.24 -4.73 7.42
C PHE A 189 18.52 -4.37 6.66
N GLN A 190 18.36 -3.89 5.44
CA GLN A 190 19.40 -3.33 4.59
C GLN A 190 18.93 -1.96 4.07
N ASN A 191 19.75 -0.92 4.23
CA ASN A 191 19.42 0.45 3.79
C ASN A 191 18.04 0.93 4.28
N LYS A 192 17.72 0.70 5.57
CA LYS A 192 16.42 1.07 6.16
C LYS A 192 15.20 0.38 5.53
N SER A 193 15.39 -0.69 4.76
CA SER A 193 14.32 -1.51 4.15
C SER A 193 14.52 -2.98 4.52
N LEU A 194 13.52 -3.83 4.30
CA LEU A 194 13.68 -5.26 4.56
C LEU A 194 14.70 -5.89 3.61
N ASN A 195 15.61 -6.69 4.17
CA ASN A 195 16.44 -7.58 3.38
C ASN A 195 15.52 -8.61 2.66
N PRO A 196 15.73 -8.95 1.37
CA PRO A 196 14.90 -9.93 0.66
C PRO A 196 14.78 -11.28 1.38
N ILE A 197 15.86 -11.74 2.02
CA ILE A 197 15.85 -13.00 2.79
C ILE A 197 14.95 -12.85 4.02
N ALA A 198 15.07 -11.73 4.74
CA ALA A 198 14.23 -11.44 5.89
C ALA A 198 12.75 -11.28 5.50
N ALA A 199 12.47 -10.67 4.35
CA ALA A 199 11.12 -10.56 3.81
C ALA A 199 10.49 -11.93 3.56
N ILE A 200 11.26 -12.88 2.97
CA ILE A 200 10.79 -14.26 2.77
C ILE A 200 10.53 -14.95 4.12
N VAL A 201 11.44 -14.82 5.08
CA VAL A 201 11.28 -15.42 6.42
C VAL A 201 10.04 -14.87 7.13
N ILE A 202 9.85 -13.55 7.13
CA ILE A 202 8.69 -12.88 7.72
C ILE A 202 7.41 -13.31 7.01
N PHE A 203 7.43 -13.36 5.68
CA PHE A 203 6.30 -13.83 4.88
C PHE A 203 5.94 -15.27 5.25
N SER A 204 6.91 -16.19 5.32
CA SER A 204 6.67 -17.58 5.69
C SER A 204 6.13 -17.72 7.11
N LEU A 205 6.68 -16.97 8.08
CA LEU A 205 6.19 -16.98 9.46
C LEU A 205 4.75 -16.44 9.56
N ALA A 206 4.47 -15.31 8.91
CA ALA A 206 3.14 -14.71 8.88
C ALA A 206 2.13 -15.59 8.13
N PHE A 207 2.56 -16.20 7.03
CA PHE A 207 1.78 -17.16 6.25
C PHE A 207 1.42 -18.38 7.10
N SER A 208 2.41 -19.05 7.72
CA SER A 208 2.18 -20.20 8.60
C SER A 208 1.28 -19.83 9.77
N PHE A 209 1.56 -18.71 10.44
CA PHE A 209 0.73 -18.23 11.55
C PHE A 209 -0.72 -18.00 11.12
N SER A 210 -0.95 -17.30 10.00
CA SER A 210 -2.29 -17.04 9.47
C SER A 210 -2.98 -18.33 9.02
N PHE A 211 -2.25 -19.26 8.40
CA PHE A 211 -2.76 -20.55 7.96
C PHE A 211 -3.31 -21.41 9.11
N PHE A 212 -2.59 -21.45 10.24
CA PHE A 212 -3.02 -22.20 11.43
C PHE A 212 -4.07 -21.45 12.27
N SER A 213 -3.95 -20.12 12.38
CA SER A 213 -4.83 -19.29 13.23
C SER A 213 -6.27 -19.21 12.69
N PHE A 214 -6.44 -19.21 11.37
CA PHE A 214 -7.75 -19.13 10.69
C PHE A 214 -8.48 -20.46 10.47
N SER A 215 -8.10 -21.52 11.18
CA SER A 215 -8.90 -22.76 11.18
C SER A 215 -10.26 -22.49 11.85
N ASP A 216 -11.38 -22.72 11.17
CA ASP A 216 -12.76 -22.55 11.71
C ASP A 216 -12.98 -23.21 13.08
N LYS A 217 -12.11 -24.16 13.45
CA LYS A 217 -12.05 -24.77 14.77
C LYS A 217 -11.77 -23.76 15.89
N THR A 218 -10.93 -22.74 15.72
CA THR A 218 -10.68 -21.71 16.76
C THR A 218 -11.89 -20.81 16.96
N LYS A 219 -12.57 -20.41 15.88
CA LYS A 219 -13.81 -19.61 15.93
C LYS A 219 -14.97 -20.41 16.54
N LYS A 220 -15.18 -21.66 16.11
CA LYS A 220 -16.20 -22.57 16.68
C LYS A 220 -15.92 -22.92 18.14
N ARG A 221 -14.64 -23.10 18.51
CA ARG A 221 -14.23 -23.33 19.91
C ARG A 221 -14.41 -22.08 20.77
N TRP A 222 -14.20 -20.88 20.24
CA TRP A 222 -14.42 -19.63 20.98
C TRP A 222 -15.92 -19.34 21.20
N VAL A 223 -16.75 -19.56 20.18
CA VAL A 223 -18.22 -19.41 20.27
C VAL A 223 -18.84 -20.50 21.15
N GLY A 224 -18.26 -21.70 21.17
CA GLY A 224 -18.67 -22.79 22.07
C GLY A 224 -18.21 -22.65 23.52
N LEU A 225 -17.42 -21.62 23.87
CA LEU A 225 -17.05 -21.35 25.26
C LEU A 225 -18.22 -20.68 26.00
N PRO A 226 -18.44 -20.98 27.30
CA PRO A 226 -19.41 -20.30 28.13
C PRO A 226 -19.25 -18.77 28.06
N LEU A 227 -20.35 -18.02 28.07
CA LEU A 227 -20.37 -16.56 27.94
C LEU A 227 -19.43 -15.85 28.94
N GLN A 228 -19.24 -16.42 30.14
CA GLN A 228 -18.29 -15.93 31.15
C GLN A 228 -16.82 -16.01 30.71
N LYS A 229 -16.40 -17.08 30.01
CA LYS A 229 -15.03 -17.21 29.49
C LYS A 229 -14.80 -16.31 28.27
N GLN A 230 -15.83 -16.04 27.48
CA GLN A 230 -15.76 -15.10 26.37
C GLN A 230 -15.58 -13.64 26.83
N THR A 231 -16.32 -13.22 27.87
CA THR A 231 -16.20 -11.87 28.42
C THR A 231 -14.87 -11.66 29.14
N ILE A 232 -14.38 -12.66 29.87
CA ILE A 232 -13.03 -12.64 30.46
C ILE A 232 -11.98 -12.57 29.36
N GLY A 233 -12.05 -13.41 28.33
CA GLY A 233 -11.12 -13.37 27.19
C GLY A 233 -11.12 -12.04 26.43
N ARG A 234 -12.29 -11.41 26.28
CA ARG A 234 -12.41 -10.09 25.65
C ARG A 234 -11.88 -8.98 26.55
N ARG A 235 -12.12 -9.06 27.86
CA ARG A 235 -11.56 -8.13 28.86
C ARG A 235 -10.05 -8.27 28.98
N THR A 236 -9.51 -9.48 29.02
CA THR A 236 -8.06 -9.70 29.05
C THR A 236 -7.41 -9.24 27.76
N GLY A 237 -8.04 -9.47 26.60
CA GLY A 237 -7.60 -8.90 25.33
C GLY A 237 -7.59 -7.37 25.33
N LEU A 238 -8.65 -6.73 25.86
CA LEU A 238 -8.73 -5.27 26.01
C LEU A 238 -7.69 -4.73 26.99
N VAL A 239 -7.48 -5.40 28.12
CA VAL A 239 -6.47 -5.01 29.11
C VAL A 239 -5.07 -5.15 28.53
N LEU A 240 -4.76 -6.25 27.84
CA LEU A 240 -3.49 -6.44 27.13
C LEU A 240 -3.28 -5.38 26.04
N ALA A 241 -4.33 -5.05 25.27
CA ALA A 241 -4.26 -4.00 24.27
C ALA A 241 -4.03 -2.62 24.91
N ALA A 242 -4.71 -2.31 26.02
CA ALA A 242 -4.52 -1.08 26.77
C ALA A 242 -3.11 -0.98 27.39
N LEU A 243 -2.60 -2.08 27.95
CA LEU A 243 -1.24 -2.18 28.48
C LEU A 243 -0.19 -1.99 27.38
N LEU A 244 -0.41 -2.61 26.22
CA LEU A 244 0.45 -2.46 25.04
C LEU A 244 0.39 -1.01 24.53
N MET A 245 -0.79 -0.38 24.46
CA MET A 245 -0.93 1.03 24.10
C MET A 245 -0.24 1.96 25.10
N LEU A 246 -0.27 1.66 26.40
CA LEU A 246 0.46 2.42 27.44
C LEU A 246 1.97 2.22 27.37
N ALA A 247 2.46 1.06 26.93
CA ALA A 247 3.87 0.78 26.73
C ALA A 247 4.41 1.32 25.39
N LEU A 248 3.53 1.56 24.42
CA LEU A 248 3.86 2.03 23.08
C LEU A 248 4.70 3.34 23.04
N PRO A 249 4.45 4.36 23.89
CA PRO A 249 5.29 5.57 23.94
C PRO A 249 6.76 5.27 24.29
N TRP A 250 7.00 4.31 25.19
CA TRP A 250 8.37 3.89 25.53
C TRP A 250 9.05 3.12 24.41
N ILE A 251 8.28 2.34 23.64
CA ILE A 251 8.77 1.52 22.52
C ILE A 251 9.04 2.39 21.28
N VAL A 252 8.15 3.32 20.95
CA VAL A 252 8.26 4.23 19.80
C VAL A 252 9.26 5.36 20.06
N GLY A 253 9.55 5.65 21.33
CA GLY A 253 10.63 6.56 21.73
C GLY A 253 10.35 8.03 21.46
N THR A 254 11.38 8.85 21.61
CA THR A 254 11.34 10.33 21.57
C THR A 254 10.99 10.92 20.22
N PHE A 255 10.76 10.11 19.17
CA PHE A 255 10.46 10.59 17.83
C PHE A 255 9.25 11.52 17.82
N LEU A 256 8.14 11.13 18.47
CA LEU A 256 6.95 11.98 18.51
C LEU A 256 7.21 13.29 19.27
N SER A 257 7.95 13.23 20.38
CA SER A 257 8.37 14.42 21.12
C SER A 257 9.27 15.33 20.28
N GLN A 258 10.17 14.77 19.48
CA GLN A 258 11.07 15.52 18.60
C GLN A 258 10.31 16.15 17.43
N VAL A 259 9.36 15.43 16.82
CA VAL A 259 8.49 15.99 15.78
C VAL A 259 7.62 17.11 16.34
N LEU A 260 6.98 16.92 17.51
CA LEU A 260 6.20 17.97 18.17
C LEU A 260 7.07 19.18 18.53
N PHE A 261 8.31 18.95 18.96
CA PHE A 261 9.26 20.03 19.22
C PHE A 261 9.61 20.80 17.94
N ILE A 262 9.93 20.10 16.84
CA ILE A 262 10.25 20.71 15.54
C ILE A 262 9.05 21.51 15.01
N VAL A 263 7.85 20.91 15.03
CA VAL A 263 6.61 21.56 14.59
C VAL A 263 6.30 22.78 15.46
N GLY A 264 6.37 22.65 16.78
CA GLY A 264 6.17 23.76 17.71
C GLY A 264 7.17 24.89 17.50
N PHE A 265 8.44 24.55 17.26
CA PHE A 265 9.49 25.51 16.93
C PHE A 265 9.19 26.26 15.63
N TYR A 266 8.77 25.57 14.56
CA TYR A 266 8.35 26.23 13.30
C TYR A 266 7.10 27.09 13.47
N ILE A 267 6.13 26.65 14.26
CA ILE A 267 4.93 27.45 14.59
C ILE A 267 5.35 28.74 15.32
N ILE A 268 6.23 28.65 16.32
CA ILE A 268 6.73 29.80 17.06
C ILE A 268 7.53 30.73 16.16
N MET A 269 8.38 30.21 15.26
CA MET A 269 9.13 31.03 14.31
C MET A 269 8.20 31.74 13.31
N GLY A 270 7.22 31.03 12.75
CA GLY A 270 6.26 31.61 11.81
C GLY A 270 5.35 32.65 12.47
N LEU A 271 4.86 32.36 13.68
CA LEU A 271 4.13 33.33 14.50
C LEU A 271 5.01 34.52 14.86
N GLY A 272 6.25 34.29 15.30
CA GLY A 272 7.20 35.33 15.65
C GLY A 272 7.48 36.28 14.50
N LEU A 273 7.71 35.75 13.30
CA LEU A 273 7.88 36.54 12.09
C LEU A 273 6.63 37.37 11.78
N ASN A 274 5.44 36.74 11.75
CA ASN A 274 4.18 37.43 11.44
C ASN A 274 3.84 38.51 12.47
N ILE A 275 4.11 38.25 13.76
CA ILE A 275 3.88 39.20 14.85
C ILE A 275 4.85 40.38 14.74
N VAL A 276 6.14 40.13 14.53
CA VAL A 276 7.15 41.21 14.41
C VAL A 276 6.92 42.05 13.15
N VAL A 277 6.58 41.44 12.01
CA VAL A 277 6.23 42.15 10.76
C VAL A 277 4.95 42.97 10.94
N GLY A 278 3.95 42.43 11.64
CA GLY A 278 2.74 43.15 12.01
C GLY A 278 3.01 44.33 12.95
N PHE A 279 3.86 44.16 13.96
CA PHE A 279 4.27 45.24 14.87
C PHE A 279 5.13 46.31 14.18
N ALA A 280 5.97 45.92 13.23
CA ALA A 280 6.80 46.84 12.45
C ALA A 280 6.00 47.64 11.41
N GLY A 281 4.70 47.36 11.22
CA GLY A 281 3.85 48.03 10.23
C GLY A 281 4.25 47.76 8.77
N LEU A 282 5.13 46.78 8.54
CA LEU A 282 5.65 46.39 7.21
C LEU A 282 4.72 45.42 6.47
N LEU A 283 3.57 45.09 7.06
CA LEU A 283 2.54 44.27 6.43
C LEU A 283 1.70 45.15 5.49
N ASP A 284 2.35 45.73 4.49
CA ASP A 284 1.67 46.23 3.31
C ASP A 284 1.37 45.02 2.41
N LEU A 285 0.13 44.55 2.43
CA LEU A 285 -0.40 43.53 1.52
C LEU A 285 -0.53 44.06 0.07
N GLY A 286 0.03 45.23 -0.25
CA GLY A 286 0.09 45.85 -1.56
C GLY A 286 1.35 45.51 -2.37
N TYR A 287 1.58 44.25 -2.71
CA TYR A 287 2.24 43.92 -3.98
C TYR A 287 1.63 42.64 -4.56
N VAL A 288 0.43 42.81 -5.11
CA VAL A 288 0.04 42.06 -6.30
C VAL A 288 0.91 42.59 -7.43
N ALA A 289 1.93 41.82 -7.82
CA ALA A 289 2.54 41.84 -9.16
C ALA A 289 2.94 40.41 -9.52
#